data_AF-A0A6J4FWW4-F1
#
_entry.id   AF-A0A6J4FWW4-F1
#
_cell.length_a   1.000
_cell.length_b   1.000
_cell.length_c   1.000
_cell.angle_alpha   90.00
_cell.angle_beta   90.00
_cell.angle_gamma   90.00
#
_symmetry.space_group_name_H-M   'P 1'
#
loop_
_entity.id
_entity.type
_entity.pdbx_description
1 polymer ?
#
loop_
_entity_poly.entity_id
_entity_poly.type
_entity_poly.pdbx_seq_one_letter_code
_entity_poly.pdbx_strand_id
1 'polypeptide(L)'
;MPKMPNDSLILKRELVGLFGHLQKIRKELAALNPPGSTDHFGGMSEQLDEIVNATETATNTIMESMESIDGLMGEARAAAGDNPALAEVFDKVTDKVNMVFEACSFQDITGQRISKVVNSLKFVEERVNTIILTWGKDELTQVVVEIKEKDADKSLLNGPQLPGQGVTQADVDRMLGQDAIDKLFG
;
A
#
# COMPACT_ATOMS: atom_id res chain seq x y z
N MET A 1 16.57 17.23 -37.55
CA MET A 1 15.90 15.92 -37.72
C MET A 1 15.04 15.67 -36.48
N PRO A 2 13.75 15.30 -36.62
CA PRO A 2 12.80 15.24 -35.52
C PRO A 2 12.94 13.92 -34.74
N LYS A 3 13.10 14.02 -33.42
CA LYS A 3 12.92 12.91 -32.46
C LYS A 3 12.12 13.45 -31.28
N MET A 4 10.79 13.51 -31.40
CA MET A 4 9.89 13.88 -30.29
C MET A 4 8.54 13.10 -30.20
N PRO A 5 8.22 12.04 -30.97
CA PRO A 5 7.01 11.25 -30.65
C PRO A 5 7.18 10.30 -29.45
N ASN A 6 8.38 9.73 -29.28
CA ASN A 6 8.58 8.60 -28.36
C ASN A 6 8.62 9.03 -26.88
N ASP A 7 9.19 10.20 -26.58
CA ASP A 7 9.34 10.69 -25.20
C ASP A 7 7.99 11.06 -24.57
N SER A 8 7.07 11.59 -25.37
CA SER A 8 5.69 11.88 -24.93
C SER A 8 4.94 10.60 -24.57
N LEU A 9 5.03 9.56 -25.41
CA LEU A 9 4.40 8.27 -25.13
C LEU A 9 4.99 7.57 -23.90
N ILE A 10 6.32 7.66 -23.71
CA ILE A 10 6.98 7.15 -22.51
C ILE A 10 6.47 7.88 -21.26
N LEU A 11 6.43 9.23 -21.28
CA LEU A 11 5.91 10.02 -20.17
C LEU A 11 4.43 9.71 -19.85
N LYS A 12 3.60 9.55 -20.89
CA LYS A 12 2.19 9.17 -20.72
C LYS A 12 2.06 7.79 -20.07
N ARG A 13 2.85 6.82 -20.53
CA ARG A 13 2.90 5.47 -19.94
C ARG A 13 3.33 5.49 -18.48
N GLU A 14 4.40 6.21 -18.15
CA GLU A 14 4.89 6.31 -16.77
C GLU A 14 3.86 6.97 -15.84
N LEU A 15 3.15 8.01 -16.31
CA LEU A 15 2.10 8.65 -15.52
C LEU A 15 0.90 7.72 -15.29
N VAL A 16 0.46 6.99 -16.31
CA VAL A 16 -0.62 5.99 -16.17
C VAL A 16 -0.19 4.88 -15.20
N GLY A 17 1.07 4.45 -15.26
CA GLY A 17 1.66 3.50 -14.31
C GLY A 17 1.65 4.03 -12.87
N LEU A 18 2.08 5.27 -12.66
CA LEU A 18 2.08 5.94 -11.36
C LEU A 18 0.67 6.07 -10.80
N PHE A 19 -0.30 6.46 -11.62
CA PHE A 19 -1.71 6.53 -11.23
C PHE A 19 -2.27 5.16 -10.84
N GLY A 20 -1.98 4.12 -11.63
CA GLY A 20 -2.37 2.75 -11.29
C GLY A 20 -1.79 2.31 -9.94
N HIS A 21 -0.55 2.68 -9.66
CA HIS A 21 0.09 2.41 -8.37
C HIS A 21 -0.56 3.18 -7.22
N LEU A 22 -0.90 4.46 -7.41
CA LEU A 22 -1.64 5.26 -6.44
C LEU A 22 -3.02 4.66 -6.11
N GLN A 23 -3.74 4.15 -7.12
CA GLN A 23 -5.02 3.46 -6.89
C GLN A 23 -4.84 2.15 -6.09
N LYS A 24 -3.75 1.42 -6.33
CA LYS A 24 -3.42 0.23 -5.54
C LYS A 24 -3.13 0.58 -4.08
N ILE A 25 -2.31 1.60 -3.83
CA ILE A 25 -2.01 2.09 -2.48
C ILE A 25 -3.30 2.51 -1.77
N ARG A 26 -4.19 3.25 -2.43
CA ARG A 26 -5.50 3.63 -1.88
C ARG A 26 -6.34 2.43 -1.46
N LYS A 27 -6.34 1.36 -2.27
CA LYS A 27 -7.06 0.12 -1.92
C LYS A 27 -6.43 -0.60 -0.72
N GLU A 28 -5.11 -0.61 -0.62
CA GLU A 28 -4.39 -1.19 0.52
C GLU A 28 -4.64 -0.39 1.80
N LEU A 29 -4.63 0.95 1.73
CA LEU A 29 -4.93 1.82 2.86
C LEU A 29 -6.38 1.67 3.35
N ALA A 30 -7.34 1.57 2.42
CA ALA A 30 -8.74 1.30 2.78
C ALA A 30 -8.92 -0.02 3.55
N ALA A 31 -8.06 -1.01 3.30
CA ALA A 31 -8.10 -2.29 4.03
C ALA A 31 -7.51 -2.20 5.45
N LEU A 32 -6.74 -1.15 5.76
CA LEU A 32 -6.18 -0.91 7.09
C LEU A 32 -7.12 -0.13 8.01
N ASN A 33 -8.21 0.42 7.46
CA ASN A 33 -9.16 1.19 8.25
C ASN A 33 -9.88 0.28 9.29
N PRO A 34 -10.15 0.80 10.50
CA PRO A 34 -10.81 0.04 11.56
C PRO A 34 -12.20 -0.48 11.12
N PRO A 35 -12.61 -1.68 11.57
CA PRO A 35 -13.95 -2.19 11.28
C PRO A 35 -15.03 -1.24 11.82
N GLY A 36 -15.85 -0.68 10.92
CA GLY A 36 -16.89 0.29 11.25
C GLY A 36 -16.58 1.73 10.81
N SER A 37 -15.38 2.03 10.29
CA SER A 37 -15.15 3.26 9.55
C SER A 37 -16.10 3.30 8.34
N THR A 38 -16.83 4.40 8.16
CA THR A 38 -17.63 4.61 6.94
C THR A 38 -16.73 4.37 5.73
N ASP A 39 -17.24 3.66 4.71
CA ASP A 39 -16.54 3.41 3.45
C ASP A 39 -16.29 4.76 2.77
N HIS A 40 -15.23 5.44 3.21
CA HIS A 40 -14.78 6.66 2.61
C HIS A 40 -14.13 6.24 1.31
N PHE A 41 -14.92 6.30 0.25
CA PHE A 41 -14.45 6.65 -1.10
C PHE A 41 -13.76 8.04 -1.14
N GLY A 42 -13.20 8.50 -0.02
CA GLY A 42 -12.32 9.65 0.13
C GLY A 42 -10.97 9.40 -0.53
N GLY A 43 -10.29 10.47 -0.92
CA GLY A 43 -8.97 10.41 -1.56
C GLY A 43 -7.95 9.68 -0.67
N MET A 44 -6.85 9.19 -1.26
CA MET A 44 -5.77 8.52 -0.50
C MET A 44 -5.27 9.41 0.65
N SER A 45 -5.27 10.71 0.41
CA SER A 45 -5.02 11.78 1.38
C SER A 45 -5.85 11.71 2.67
N GLU A 46 -7.17 11.49 2.58
CA GLU A 46 -8.06 11.45 3.76
C GLU A 46 -7.83 10.19 4.60
N GLN A 47 -7.61 9.06 3.93
CA GLN A 47 -7.31 7.78 4.59
C GLN A 47 -5.99 7.83 5.36
N LEU A 48 -4.97 8.48 4.80
CA LEU A 48 -3.69 8.66 5.48
C LEU A 48 -3.80 9.56 6.72
N ASP A 49 -4.64 10.60 6.67
CA ASP A 49 -4.92 11.44 7.86
C ASP A 49 -5.67 10.67 8.93
N GLU A 50 -6.64 9.84 8.54
CA GLU A 50 -7.39 8.98 9.47
C GLU A 50 -6.45 8.02 10.22
N ILE A 51 -5.46 7.43 9.53
CA ILE A 51 -4.46 6.57 10.15
C ILE A 51 -3.62 7.34 11.18
N VAL A 52 -3.12 8.54 10.82
CA VAL A 52 -2.36 9.39 11.77
C VAL A 52 -3.21 9.68 13.00
N ASN A 53 -4.43 10.17 12.81
CA ASN A 53 -5.36 10.50 13.88
C ASN A 53 -5.70 9.29 14.76
N ALA A 54 -5.95 8.12 14.16
CA ALA A 54 -6.24 6.89 14.88
C ALA A 54 -5.05 6.45 15.74
N THR A 55 -3.82 6.57 15.22
CA THR A 55 -2.62 6.21 15.99
C THR A 55 -2.34 7.19 17.12
N GLU A 56 -2.57 8.49 16.95
CA GLU A 56 -2.47 9.49 18.01
C GLU A 56 -3.53 9.25 19.10
N THR A 57 -4.78 9.00 18.69
CA THR A 57 -5.89 8.73 19.60
C THR A 57 -5.61 7.48 20.44
N ALA A 58 -5.17 6.38 19.81
CA ALA A 58 -4.81 5.16 20.51
C ALA A 58 -3.67 5.39 21.51
N THR A 59 -2.67 6.20 21.15
CA THR A 59 -1.55 6.55 22.04
C THR A 59 -2.03 7.34 23.26
N ASN A 60 -2.91 8.33 23.06
CA ASN A 60 -3.50 9.10 24.15
C ASN A 60 -4.31 8.19 25.10
N THR A 61 -5.13 7.28 24.56
CA THR A 61 -5.87 6.32 25.38
C THR A 61 -4.95 5.41 26.19
N ILE A 62 -3.82 4.97 25.63
CA ILE A 62 -2.82 4.18 26.37
C ILE A 62 -2.22 5.00 27.51
N MET A 63 -1.83 6.26 27.25
CA MET A 63 -1.25 7.14 28.27
C MET A 63 -2.25 7.42 29.40
N GLU A 64 -3.50 7.78 29.08
CA GLU A 64 -4.57 7.97 30.07
C GLU A 64 -4.83 6.70 30.90
N SER A 65 -4.79 5.54 30.27
CA SER A 65 -4.94 4.25 30.97
C SER A 65 -3.78 4.01 31.94
N MET A 66 -2.54 4.36 31.55
CA MET A 66 -1.36 4.25 32.41
C MET A 66 -1.40 5.25 33.56
N GLU A 67 -1.87 6.48 33.35
CA GLU A 67 -2.10 7.46 34.42
C GLU A 67 -3.12 6.94 35.44
N SER A 68 -4.21 6.35 34.96
CA SER A 68 -5.21 5.73 35.85
C SER A 68 -4.64 4.55 36.63
N ILE A 69 -3.80 3.71 36.00
CA ILE A 69 -3.10 2.63 36.69
C ILE A 69 -2.19 3.19 37.78
N ASP A 70 -1.37 4.20 37.48
CA ASP A 70 -0.46 4.80 38.47
C ASP A 70 -1.20 5.35 39.69
N GLY A 71 -2.34 6.04 39.46
CA GLY A 71 -3.22 6.51 40.53
C GLY A 71 -3.74 5.36 41.43
N LEU A 72 -4.25 4.28 40.81
CA LEU A 72 -4.70 3.10 41.54
C LEU A 72 -3.57 2.40 42.32
N MET A 73 -2.36 2.38 41.76
CA MET A 73 -1.18 1.85 42.45
C MET A 73 -0.78 2.72 43.65
N GLY A 74 -0.94 4.04 43.55
CA GLY A 74 -0.76 4.97 44.67
C GLY A 74 -1.75 4.72 45.81
N GLU A 75 -3.03 4.55 45.50
CA GLU A 75 -4.06 4.18 46.48
C GLU A 75 -3.76 2.82 47.13
N ALA A 76 -3.40 1.81 46.33
CA ALA A 76 -3.05 0.49 46.82
C ALA A 76 -1.81 0.52 47.74
N ARG A 77 -0.81 1.36 47.42
CA ARG A 77 0.38 1.56 48.25
C ARG A 77 0.04 2.19 49.60
N ALA A 78 -0.83 3.19 49.61
CA ALA A 78 -1.30 3.81 50.84
C ALA A 78 -2.07 2.82 51.74
N ALA A 79 -2.87 1.93 51.14
CA ALA A 79 -3.63 0.90 51.86
C ALA A 79 -2.77 -0.26 52.37
N ALA A 80 -1.64 -0.56 51.71
CA ALA A 80 -0.76 -1.69 52.03
C ALA A 80 0.07 -1.49 53.31
N GLY A 81 0.23 -0.26 53.80
CA GLY A 81 1.07 0.07 54.96
C GLY A 81 2.56 -0.23 54.75
N ASP A 82 3.32 -0.38 55.83
CA ASP A 82 4.77 -0.67 55.80
C ASP A 82 5.06 -2.15 55.52
N ASN A 83 4.67 -2.64 54.35
CA ASN A 83 5.05 -3.96 53.85
C ASN A 83 6.21 -3.83 52.84
N PRO A 84 7.46 -4.17 53.22
CA PRO A 84 8.63 -3.99 52.35
C PRO A 84 8.55 -4.78 51.04
N ALA A 85 7.95 -5.98 51.06
CA ALA A 85 7.81 -6.80 49.85
C ALA A 85 6.82 -6.18 48.85
N LEU A 86 5.74 -5.56 49.34
CA LEU A 86 4.80 -4.83 48.49
C LEU A 86 5.37 -3.51 48.00
N ALA A 87 6.15 -2.81 48.83
CA ALA A 87 6.85 -1.58 48.43
C ALA A 87 7.74 -1.80 47.19
N GLU A 88 8.52 -2.89 47.17
CA GLU A 88 9.35 -3.25 46.01
C GLU A 88 8.52 -3.56 44.76
N VAL A 89 7.35 -4.18 44.92
CA VAL A 89 6.44 -4.44 43.80
C VAL A 89 5.87 -3.13 43.25
N PHE A 90 5.46 -2.20 44.11
CA PHE A 90 4.97 -0.89 43.69
C PHE A 90 6.02 -0.10 42.90
N ASP A 91 7.27 -0.07 43.39
CA ASP A 91 8.36 0.62 42.70
C ASP A 91 8.59 0.02 41.30
N LYS A 92 8.59 -1.33 41.19
CA LYS A 92 8.71 -2.01 39.89
C LYS A 92 7.57 -1.70 38.93
N VAL A 93 6.34 -1.56 39.43
CA VAL A 93 5.19 -1.20 38.59
C VAL A 93 5.31 0.24 38.11
N THR A 94 5.65 1.18 39.00
CA THR A 94 5.88 2.58 38.63
C THR A 94 7.00 2.71 37.59
N ASP A 95 8.09 1.95 37.72
CA ASP A 95 9.14 1.91 36.69
C ASP A 95 8.59 1.47 35.33
N LYS A 96 7.71 0.45 35.29
CA LYS A 96 7.10 0.00 34.03
C LYS A 96 6.14 1.02 33.44
N VAL A 97 5.34 1.69 34.27
CA VAL A 97 4.47 2.78 33.84
C VAL A 97 5.30 3.90 33.21
N ASN A 98 6.38 4.33 33.85
CA ASN A 98 7.29 5.34 33.34
C ASN A 98 7.92 4.94 32.00
N MET A 99 8.33 3.68 31.86
CA MET A 99 8.85 3.16 30.58
C MET A 99 7.81 3.24 29.45
N VAL A 100 6.53 3.02 29.74
CA VAL A 100 5.46 3.15 28.74
C VAL A 100 5.26 4.61 28.36
N PHE A 101 5.24 5.55 29.32
CA PHE A 101 5.16 6.98 29.01
C PHE A 101 6.33 7.44 28.14
N GLU A 102 7.55 7.04 28.46
CA GLU A 102 8.73 7.36 27.66
C GLU A 102 8.60 6.79 26.23
N ALA A 103 8.19 5.53 26.10
CA ALA A 103 7.99 4.90 24.79
C ALA A 103 6.91 5.62 23.96
N CYS A 104 5.78 5.98 24.58
CA CYS A 104 4.71 6.74 23.94
C CYS A 104 5.15 8.17 23.58
N SER A 105 6.05 8.80 24.33
CA SER A 105 6.55 10.15 24.00
C SER A 105 7.30 10.21 22.66
N PHE A 106 7.95 9.10 22.24
CA PHE A 106 8.57 8.99 20.91
C PHE A 106 7.54 8.90 19.77
N GLN A 107 6.28 8.62 20.08
CA GLN A 107 5.20 8.62 19.09
C GLN A 107 4.97 10.02 18.54
N ASP A 108 5.11 11.11 19.32
CA ASP A 108 4.93 12.48 18.81
C ASP A 108 5.89 12.77 17.63
N ILE A 109 7.17 12.45 17.79
CA ILE A 109 8.17 12.62 16.71
C ILE A 109 7.83 11.70 15.52
N THR A 110 7.33 10.50 15.79
CA THR A 110 6.93 9.55 14.73
C THR A 110 5.71 10.06 13.98
N GLY A 111 4.69 10.56 14.67
CA GLY A 111 3.48 11.17 14.12
C GLY A 111 3.83 12.36 13.23
N GLN A 112 4.68 13.28 13.71
CA GLN A 112 5.17 14.40 12.90
C GLN A 112 5.89 13.95 11.61
N ARG A 113 6.73 12.90 11.70
CA ARG A 113 7.41 12.34 10.52
C ARG A 113 6.44 11.71 9.54
N ILE A 114 5.48 10.94 10.03
CA ILE A 114 4.44 10.33 9.20
C ILE A 114 3.61 11.43 8.53
N SER A 115 3.16 12.45 9.26
CA SER A 115 2.42 13.58 8.70
C SER A 115 3.16 14.29 7.56
N LYS A 116 4.49 14.44 7.66
CA LYS A 116 5.31 14.98 6.55
C LYS A 116 5.31 14.06 5.32
N VAL A 117 5.46 12.75 5.52
CA VAL A 117 5.39 11.76 4.44
C VAL A 117 4.01 11.77 3.78
N VAL A 118 2.95 11.75 4.60
CA VAL A 118 1.56 11.83 4.16
C VAL A 118 1.36 13.07 3.28
N ASN A 119 1.71 14.26 3.77
CA ASN A 119 1.59 15.50 2.99
C ASN A 119 2.35 15.46 1.65
N SER A 120 3.51 14.81 1.61
CA SER A 120 4.28 14.62 0.37
C SER A 120 3.54 13.71 -0.62
N LEU A 121 2.92 12.64 -0.13
CA LEU A 121 2.11 11.73 -0.94
C LEU A 121 0.85 12.43 -1.48
N LYS A 122 0.20 13.28 -0.67
CA LYS A 122 -0.95 14.09 -1.12
C LYS A 122 -0.57 14.99 -2.30
N PHE A 123 0.58 15.67 -2.21
CA PHE A 123 1.07 16.52 -3.28
C PHE A 123 1.31 15.75 -4.58
N VAL A 124 1.88 14.54 -4.49
CA VAL A 124 2.08 13.66 -5.65
C VAL A 124 0.73 13.23 -6.24
N GLU A 125 -0.21 12.79 -5.40
CA GLU A 125 -1.57 12.40 -5.81
C GLU A 125 -2.27 13.53 -6.57
N GLU A 126 -2.29 14.74 -6.01
CA GLU A 126 -2.89 15.92 -6.62
C GLU A 126 -2.28 16.24 -7.99
N ARG A 127 -0.95 16.20 -8.08
CA ARG A 127 -0.25 16.52 -9.34
C ARG A 127 -0.53 15.46 -10.42
N VAL A 128 -0.52 14.18 -10.06
CA VAL A 128 -0.85 13.09 -11.00
C VAL A 128 -2.28 13.21 -11.48
N ASN A 129 -3.24 13.45 -10.57
CA ASN A 129 -4.64 13.65 -10.92
C ASN A 129 -4.82 14.87 -11.84
N THR A 130 -4.14 15.98 -11.57
CA THR A 130 -4.20 17.20 -12.39
C THR A 130 -3.71 16.95 -13.81
N ILE A 131 -2.58 16.24 -13.97
CA ILE A 131 -2.02 15.95 -15.29
C ILE A 131 -2.95 15.02 -16.07
N ILE A 132 -3.52 14.00 -15.41
CA ILE A 132 -4.51 13.09 -16.01
C ILE A 132 -5.75 13.84 -16.48
N LEU A 133 -6.30 14.74 -15.64
CA LEU A 133 -7.44 15.56 -16.01
C LEU A 133 -7.15 16.48 -17.21
N THR A 134 -5.91 16.99 -17.29
CA THR A 134 -5.48 17.87 -18.38
C THR A 134 -5.38 17.13 -19.73
N TRP A 135 -5.00 15.85 -19.74
CA TRP A 135 -4.87 15.06 -20.97
C TRP A 135 -6.22 14.57 -21.54
N GLY A 136 -7.28 14.56 -20.72
CA GLY A 136 -8.61 14.15 -21.15
C GLY A 136 -8.77 12.63 -21.31
N LYS A 137 -10.02 12.16 -21.27
CA LYS A 137 -10.37 10.72 -21.25
C LYS A 137 -9.93 9.95 -22.51
N ASP A 138 -9.97 10.59 -23.67
CA ASP A 138 -9.72 9.91 -24.95
C ASP A 138 -8.24 9.55 -25.11
N GLU A 139 -7.32 10.46 -24.77
CA GLU A 139 -5.88 10.19 -24.80
C GLU A 139 -5.46 9.14 -23.76
N LEU A 140 -6.04 9.19 -22.55
CA LEU A 140 -5.78 8.19 -21.51
C LEU A 140 -6.22 6.79 -21.94
N THR A 141 -7.37 6.69 -22.62
CA THR A 141 -7.89 5.41 -23.11
C THR A 141 -6.95 4.81 -24.16
N GLN A 142 -6.43 5.63 -25.08
CA GLN A 142 -5.46 5.17 -26.08
C GLN A 142 -4.16 4.66 -25.43
N VAL A 143 -3.62 5.38 -24.44
CA VAL A 143 -2.40 4.97 -23.74
C VAL A 143 -2.62 3.66 -22.97
N VAL A 144 -3.77 3.47 -22.32
CA VAL A 144 -4.10 2.23 -21.60
C VAL A 144 -4.23 1.05 -22.56
N VAL A 145 -4.83 1.24 -23.74
CA VAL A 145 -4.92 0.20 -24.78
C VAL A 145 -3.54 -0.16 -25.29
N GLU A 146 -2.68 0.81 -25.63
CA GLU A 146 -1.30 0.55 -26.07
C GLU A 146 -0.44 -0.15 -25.02
N ILE A 147 -0.63 0.16 -23.71
CA ILE A 147 0.07 -0.54 -22.62
C ILE A 147 -0.35 -2.01 -22.58
N LYS A 148 -1.66 -2.29 -22.68
CA LYS A 148 -2.18 -3.65 -22.69
C LYS A 148 -1.76 -4.45 -23.92
N GLU A 149 -1.73 -3.83 -25.09
CA GLU A 149 -1.28 -4.46 -26.33
C GLU A 149 0.22 -4.78 -26.29
N LYS A 150 1.07 -3.86 -25.79
CA LYS A 150 2.51 -4.12 -25.64
C LYS A 150 2.84 -5.18 -24.58
N ASP A 151 2.05 -5.29 -23.50
CA ASP A 151 2.21 -6.38 -22.54
C ASP A 151 1.68 -7.72 -23.08
N ALA A 152 0.66 -7.71 -23.95
CA ALA A 152 0.22 -8.89 -24.68
C ALA A 152 1.29 -9.37 -25.68
N ASP A 153 1.96 -8.46 -26.40
CA ASP A 153 3.09 -8.80 -27.28
C ASP A 153 4.26 -9.44 -26.51
N LYS A 154 4.54 -8.99 -25.29
CA LYS A 154 5.53 -9.65 -24.41
C LYS A 154 5.11 -11.06 -23.98
N SER A 155 3.82 -11.31 -23.86
CA SER A 155 3.25 -12.64 -23.57
C SER A 155 3.28 -13.58 -24.79
N LEU A 156 3.21 -13.02 -26.01
CA LEU A 156 3.34 -13.77 -27.27
C LEU A 156 4.79 -14.11 -27.63
N LEU A 157 5.76 -13.41 -27.05
CA LEU A 157 7.18 -13.75 -27.12
C LEU A 157 7.49 -14.93 -26.20
N ASN A 158 7.03 -16.12 -26.58
CA ASN A 158 7.61 -17.36 -26.08
C ASN A 158 9.12 -17.31 -26.39
N GLY A 159 9.94 -17.20 -25.35
CA GLY A 159 11.41 -17.28 -25.48
C GLY A 159 11.85 -18.62 -26.07
N PRO A 160 13.17 -18.82 -26.28
CA PRO A 160 13.70 -20.10 -26.75
C PRO A 160 13.12 -21.24 -25.91
N GLN A 161 12.34 -22.12 -26.54
CA GLN A 161 11.69 -23.23 -25.85
C GLN A 161 12.77 -24.08 -25.18
N LEU A 162 12.53 -24.50 -23.93
CA LEU A 162 13.44 -25.37 -23.20
C LEU A 162 13.75 -26.64 -24.03
N PRO A 163 14.97 -27.20 -23.97
CA PRO A 163 15.31 -28.42 -24.70
C PRO A 163 14.27 -29.53 -24.41
N GLY A 164 13.58 -29.99 -25.46
CA GLY A 164 12.51 -31.01 -25.34
C GLY A 164 11.09 -30.48 -25.14
N GLN A 165 10.90 -29.16 -25.00
CA GLN A 165 9.57 -28.50 -25.03
C GLN A 165 9.29 -27.81 -26.37
N GLY A 166 10.15 -28.12 -27.37
CA GLY A 166 9.99 -27.79 -28.77
C GLY A 166 8.72 -28.38 -29.37
N VAL A 167 8.01 -27.66 -30.25
CA VAL A 167 7.10 -28.33 -31.19
C VAL A 167 7.93 -29.34 -31.99
N THR A 168 7.60 -30.63 -31.90
CA THR A 168 8.38 -31.66 -32.58
C THR A 168 7.99 -31.75 -34.04
N GLN A 169 8.89 -32.23 -34.91
CA GLN A 169 8.55 -32.47 -36.31
C GLN A 169 7.37 -33.44 -36.46
N ALA A 170 7.22 -34.40 -35.54
CA ALA A 170 6.06 -35.30 -35.49
C ALA A 170 4.74 -34.58 -35.15
N ASP A 171 4.79 -33.47 -34.41
CA ASP A 171 3.62 -32.62 -34.14
C ASP A 171 3.28 -31.75 -35.36
N VAL A 172 4.30 -31.23 -36.05
CA VAL A 172 4.15 -30.51 -37.33
C VAL A 172 3.56 -31.42 -38.40
N ASP A 173 4.08 -32.64 -38.54
CA ASP A 173 3.62 -33.62 -39.53
C ASP A 173 2.20 -34.12 -39.21
N ARG A 174 1.79 -34.13 -37.93
CA ARG A 174 0.40 -34.44 -37.54
C ARG A 174 -0.55 -33.30 -37.84
N MET A 175 -0.09 -32.05 -37.75
CA MET A 175 -0.90 -30.86 -38.05
C MET A 175 -1.01 -30.57 -39.56
N LEU A 176 0.03 -30.88 -40.33
CA LEU A 176 0.13 -30.59 -41.77
C LEU A 176 0.07 -31.83 -42.67
N GLY A 177 -0.07 -33.01 -42.08
CA GLY A 177 -0.17 -34.27 -42.81
C GLY A 177 -1.42 -34.34 -43.68
N GLN A 178 -1.26 -34.97 -44.85
CA GLN A 178 -2.29 -35.13 -45.88
C GLN A 178 -3.61 -35.69 -45.32
N ASP A 179 -3.55 -36.59 -44.33
CA ASP A 179 -4.73 -37.19 -43.66
C ASP A 179 -5.62 -36.18 -42.91
N ALA A 180 -5.03 -35.09 -42.39
CA ALA A 180 -5.78 -34.03 -41.71
C ALA A 180 -6.42 -33.07 -42.73
N ILE A 181 -5.76 -32.86 -43.88
CA ILE A 181 -6.26 -32.07 -45.00
C ILE A 181 -7.39 -32.82 -45.72
N ASP A 182 -7.24 -34.13 -45.93
CA ASP A 182 -8.24 -34.97 -46.58
C ASP A 182 -9.52 -35.12 -45.73
N LYS A 183 -9.44 -35.02 -44.40
CA LYS A 183 -10.62 -34.95 -43.50
C LYS A 183 -11.36 -33.62 -43.51
N LEU A 184 -10.74 -32.55 -44.01
CA LEU A 184 -11.33 -31.21 -44.08
C LEU A 184 -12.02 -30.94 -45.42
N PHE A 185 -11.68 -31.71 -46.46
CA PHE A 185 -12.17 -31.52 -47.83
C PHE A 185 -12.79 -32.79 -48.45
N GLY A 186 -12.95 -33.86 -47.67
CA GLY A 186 -13.65 -35.11 -48.06
C GLY A 186 -15.04 -35.22 -47.47
#